data_AF-R0KEB0-F1
#
_entry.id   AF-R0KEB0-F1
#
_cell.length_a   1.000
_cell.length_b   1.000
_cell.length_c   1.000
_cell.angle_alpha   90.00
_cell.angle_beta   90.00
_cell.angle_gamma   90.00
#
_symmetry.space_group_name_H-M   'P 1'
#
loop_
_entity.id
_entity.type
_entity.pdbx_description
1 polymer ?
#
loop_
_entity_poly.entity_id
_entity_poly.type
_entity_poly.pdbx_seq_one_letter_code
_entity_poly.pdbx_strand_id
1 'polypeptide(L)'
;QSYEIRIPADQGIAGHVATTGKILNIKDAYSHPLFYRGVDDSTGFRTRNILCFPIKNESQEVIGVAELVNKINGPWFSKFDEDLATAFSIYCGISIAH
;
A
#
# COMPACT_ATOMS: atom_id res chain seq x y z
N GLN A 1 11.77 -15.96 10.12
CA GLN A 1 10.64 -15.67 11.02
C GLN A 1 9.72 -14.70 10.28
N SER A 2 8.44 -15.03 10.14
CA SER A 2 7.44 -14.09 9.61
C SER A 2 7.09 -13.09 10.71
N TYR A 3 7.32 -11.80 10.45
CA TYR A 3 6.94 -10.72 11.36
C TYR A 3 5.52 -10.28 11.01
N GLU A 4 4.56 -10.57 11.89
CA GLU A 4 3.16 -10.20 11.71
C GLU A 4 2.88 -8.93 12.51
N ILE A 5 2.26 -7.94 11.86
CA ILE A 5 1.86 -6.67 12.47
C ILE A 5 0.35 -6.54 12.35
N ARG A 6 -0.32 -6.22 13.47
CA ARG A 6 -1.75 -5.95 13.50
C ARG A 6 -2.00 -4.49 13.78
N ILE A 7 -2.75 -3.84 12.90
CA ILE A 7 -3.24 -2.47 13.05
C ILE A 7 -4.76 -2.45 12.77
N PRO A 8 -5.51 -1.49 13.32
CA PRO A 8 -6.89 -1.21 12.91
C PRO A 8 -7.02 -1.04 11.40
N ALA A 9 -8.13 -1.51 10.84
CA ALA A 9 -8.37 -1.55 9.40
C ALA A 9 -8.49 -0.16 8.74
N ASP A 10 -8.68 0.89 9.53
CA ASP A 10 -8.78 2.29 9.10
C ASP A 10 -7.52 3.11 9.45
N GLN A 11 -6.50 2.48 10.06
CA GLN A 11 -5.28 3.17 10.45
C GLN A 11 -4.22 3.15 9.34
N GLY A 12 -3.56 4.29 9.17
CA GLY A 12 -2.41 4.42 8.29
C GLY A 12 -2.77 4.54 6.80
N ILE A 13 -1.74 4.44 5.95
CA ILE A 13 -1.90 4.47 4.49
C ILE A 13 -2.69 3.24 4.02
N ALA A 14 -2.29 2.05 4.46
CA ALA A 14 -3.01 0.80 4.21
C ALA A 14 -4.50 0.92 4.57
N GLY A 15 -4.84 1.43 5.76
CA GLY A 15 -6.22 1.55 6.19
C GLY A 15 -7.03 2.57 5.37
N HIS A 16 -6.42 3.69 4.98
CA HIS A 16 -7.07 4.64 4.08
C HIS A 16 -7.36 4.02 2.71
N VAL A 17 -6.43 3.27 2.13
CA VAL A 17 -6.63 2.61 0.85
C VAL A 17 -7.66 1.47 0.96
N ALA A 18 -7.64 0.72 2.07
CA ALA A 18 -8.60 -0.34 2.34
C ALA A 18 -10.04 0.20 2.43
N THR A 19 -10.23 1.33 3.10
CA THR A 19 -11.56 1.94 3.32
C THR A 19 -12.08 2.75 2.13
N THR A 20 -11.20 3.40 1.38
CA THR A 20 -11.60 4.25 0.24
C THR A 20 -11.56 3.54 -1.11
N GLY A 21 -10.78 2.45 -1.23
CA GLY A 21 -10.54 1.77 -2.49
C GLY A 21 -9.81 2.63 -3.53
N LYS A 22 -9.07 3.66 -3.08
CA LYS A 22 -8.31 4.60 -3.92
C LYS A 22 -6.81 4.40 -3.72
N ILE A 23 -6.06 4.37 -4.82
CA ILE A 23 -4.60 4.31 -4.82
C ILE A 23 -3.99 5.58 -4.19
N LEU A 24 -2.91 5.44 -3.44
CA LEU A 24 -2.11 6.53 -2.90
C LEU A 24 -0.64 6.37 -3.29
N ASN A 25 -0.10 7.40 -3.95
CA ASN A 25 1.32 7.51 -4.29
C ASN A 25 1.97 8.63 -3.46
N ILE A 26 2.66 8.25 -2.40
CA ILE A 26 3.23 9.13 -1.38
C ILE A 26 4.73 9.30 -1.61
N LYS A 27 5.14 10.53 -1.89
CA LYS A 27 6.54 10.88 -2.21
C LYS A 27 7.44 10.99 -0.97
N ASP A 28 6.87 11.41 0.15
CA ASP A 28 7.53 11.49 1.46
C ASP A 28 6.57 10.98 2.54
N ALA A 29 6.83 9.77 3.03
CA ALA A 29 6.01 9.12 4.04
C ALA A 29 5.97 9.92 5.35
N TYR A 30 7.09 10.48 5.81
CA TYR A 30 7.18 11.11 7.13
C TYR A 30 6.49 12.47 7.19
N SER A 31 6.28 13.11 6.05
CA SER A 31 5.46 14.32 5.90
C SER A 31 3.97 14.07 5.76
N HIS A 32 3.55 12.83 5.45
CA HIS A 32 2.17 12.54 5.08
C HIS A 32 1.31 12.32 6.33
N PRO A 33 0.14 12.99 6.46
CA PRO A 33 -0.68 12.94 7.68
C PRO A 33 -1.24 11.55 7.99
N LEU A 34 -1.38 10.70 6.97
CA LEU A 34 -1.87 9.33 7.11
C LEU A 34 -0.75 8.31 7.38
N PHE A 35 0.52 8.72 7.46
CA PHE A 35 1.60 7.77 7.69
C PHE A 35 1.69 7.36 9.17
N TYR A 36 1.49 6.07 9.44
CA TYR A 36 1.60 5.51 10.77
C TYR A 36 3.03 5.02 11.05
N ARG A 37 3.77 5.77 11.87
CA ARG A 37 5.19 5.51 12.16
C ARG A 37 5.45 4.28 13.04
N GLY A 38 4.44 3.80 13.76
CA GLY A 38 4.62 2.70 14.72
C GLY A 38 5.21 1.42 14.12
N VAL A 39 5.00 1.18 12.82
CA VAL A 39 5.59 0.06 12.08
C VAL A 39 7.09 0.25 11.85
N ASP A 40 7.51 1.43 11.39
CA ASP A 40 8.92 1.78 11.24
C ASP A 40 9.64 1.73 12.59
N ASP A 41 9.03 2.32 13.63
CA ASP A 41 9.58 2.38 14.98
C ASP A 41 9.80 0.99 15.60
N SER A 42 8.91 0.02 15.32
CA SER A 42 9.01 -1.34 15.87
C SER A 42 9.95 -2.25 15.09
N THR A 43 10.20 -1.96 13.81
CA THR A 43 11.01 -2.80 12.90
C THR A 43 12.41 -2.24 12.67
N GLY A 44 12.64 -0.96 12.98
CA GLY A 44 13.85 -0.23 12.58
C GLY A 44 13.92 0.06 11.08
N PHE A 45 12.85 -0.25 10.32
CA PHE A 45 12.75 0.09 8.91
C PHE A 45 12.50 1.59 8.76
N ARG A 46 13.05 2.19 7.69
CA ARG A 46 12.79 3.60 7.35
C ARG A 46 12.05 3.68 6.04
N THR A 47 10.78 4.03 6.10
CA THR A 47 9.94 4.24 4.92
C THR A 47 10.12 5.66 4.38
N ARG A 48 10.50 5.77 3.12
CA ARG A 48 10.82 7.03 2.41
C ARG A 48 9.68 7.44 1.49
N ASN A 49 9.22 6.52 0.64
CA ASN A 49 8.09 6.69 -0.26
C ASN A 49 7.26 5.40 -0.32
N ILE A 50 5.97 5.54 -0.61
CA ILE A 50 4.99 4.45 -0.60
C ILE A 50 4.10 4.57 -1.83
N LEU A 51 3.85 3.45 -2.52
CA LEU A 51 2.74 3.30 -3.45
C LEU A 51 1.81 2.22 -2.89
N CYS A 52 0.65 2.63 -2.39
CA CYS A 52 -0.34 1.75 -1.79
C CYS A 52 -1.58 1.67 -2.68
N PHE A 53 -2.04 0.46 -2.98
CA PHE A 53 -3.17 0.23 -3.89
C PHE A 53 -4.09 -0.88 -3.39
N PRO A 54 -5.41 -0.77 -3.65
CA PRO A 54 -6.36 -1.78 -3.23
C PRO A 54 -6.28 -3.00 -4.15
N ILE A 55 -6.57 -4.17 -3.61
CA ILE A 55 -6.87 -5.40 -4.36
C ILE A 55 -8.38 -5.62 -4.27
N LYS A 56 -9.04 -5.73 -5.42
CA LYS A 56 -10.50 -5.82 -5.51
C LYS A 56 -10.94 -7.14 -6.14
N ASN A 57 -12.04 -7.71 -5.65
CA ASN A 57 -12.70 -8.84 -6.30
C ASN A 57 -13.50 -8.40 -7.54
N GLU A 58 -14.14 -9.36 -8.21
CA GLU A 58 -14.99 -9.11 -9.38
C GLU A 58 -16.17 -8.17 -9.08
N SER A 59 -16.68 -8.19 -7.83
CA SER A 59 -17.73 -7.30 -7.34
C SER A 59 -17.25 -5.90 -6.96
N GLN A 60 -15.99 -5.56 -7.25
CA GLN A 60 -15.33 -4.28 -6.90
C GLN A 60 -15.16 -4.04 -5.39
N GLU A 61 -15.33 -5.07 -4.56
CA GLU A 61 -15.09 -4.99 -3.12
C GLU A 61 -13.60 -5.11 -2.83
N VAL A 62 -13.10 -4.29 -1.91
CA VAL A 62 -11.69 -4.36 -1.49
C VAL A 62 -11.50 -5.57 -0.59
N ILE A 63 -10.74 -6.55 -1.07
CA ILE A 63 -10.41 -7.79 -0.35
C ILE A 63 -9.02 -7.78 0.26
N GLY A 64 -8.21 -6.76 -0.06
CA GLY A 64 -6.89 -6.56 0.49
C GLY A 64 -6.25 -5.27 -0.03
N VAL A 65 -5.02 -5.02 0.44
CA VAL A 65 -4.19 -3.91 -0.02
C VAL A 65 -2.77 -4.39 -0.23
N ALA A 66 -2.05 -3.76 -1.15
CA ALA A 66 -0.63 -3.98 -1.35
C ALA A 66 0.12 -2.64 -1.30
N GLU A 67 1.33 -2.68 -0.74
CA GLU A 67 2.22 -1.53 -0.62
C GLU A 67 3.57 -1.84 -1.24
N LEU A 68 4.01 -0.97 -2.15
CA LEU A 68 5.40 -0.89 -2.57
C LEU A 68 6.08 0.22 -1.78
N VAL A 69 7.19 -0.10 -1.15
CA VAL A 69 7.94 0.83 -0.30
C VAL A 69 9.34 1.05 -0.83
N ASN A 70 9.87 2.27 -0.65
CA ASN A 70 11.26 2.61 -0.94
C ASN A 70 11.72 2.28 -2.37
N LYS A 71 11.19 3.02 -3.36
CA LYS A 71 11.69 3.03 -4.75
C LYS A 71 13.23 3.08 -4.77
N ILE A 72 13.84 2.09 -5.42
CA ILE A 72 15.31 1.94 -5.48
C ILE A 72 15.92 2.90 -6.53
N ASN A 73 15.37 2.93 -7.74
CA ASN A 73 15.91 3.69 -8.87
C ASN A 73 15.10 4.97 -9.15
N GLY A 74 14.86 5.76 -8.11
CA GLY A 74 14.13 7.01 -8.25
C GLY A 74 13.77 7.66 -6.91
N PRO A 75 13.39 8.95 -6.95
CA PRO A 75 13.04 9.65 -5.72
C PRO A 75 11.71 9.15 -5.14
N TRP A 76 10.76 8.72 -5.98
CA TRP A 76 9.46 8.13 -5.62
C TRP A 76 8.87 7.35 -6.81
N PHE A 77 7.70 6.73 -6.64
CA PHE A 77 7.00 5.99 -7.69
C PHE A 77 6.41 6.93 -8.76
N SER A 78 6.60 6.57 -10.02
CA SER A 78 6.12 7.30 -11.18
C SER A 78 4.67 6.92 -11.54
N LYS A 79 4.07 7.67 -12.47
CA LYS A 79 2.75 7.31 -13.00
C LYS A 79 2.76 5.93 -13.67
N PHE A 80 3.83 5.59 -14.37
CA PHE A 80 4.00 4.26 -14.96
C PHE A 80 3.99 3.15 -13.89
N ASP A 81 4.58 3.40 -12.71
CA ASP A 81 4.51 2.44 -11.60
C ASP A 81 3.08 2.28 -11.06
N GLU A 82 2.28 3.35 -11.02
CA GLU A 82 0.85 3.27 -10.65
C GLU A 82 0.05 2.44 -11.66
N ASP A 83 0.31 2.62 -12.95
CA ASP A 83 -0.39 1.89 -14.01
C ASP A 83 -0.03 0.40 -13.94
N LEU A 84 1.25 0.07 -13.71
CA LEU A 84 1.70 -1.30 -13.51
C LEU A 84 1.11 -1.92 -12.23
N ALA A 85 1.07 -1.18 -11.12
CA ALA A 85 0.47 -1.63 -9.87
C ALA A 85 -1.04 -1.90 -10.02
N THR A 86 -1.73 -1.07 -10.81
CA THR A 86 -3.15 -1.26 -11.13
C THR A 86 -3.36 -2.54 -11.92
N ALA A 87 -2.54 -2.80 -12.94
CA ALA A 87 -2.60 -4.05 -13.70
C ALA A 87 -2.33 -5.26 -12.80
N PHE A 88 -1.30 -5.19 -11.94
CA PHE A 88 -0.97 -6.25 -10.98
C PHE A 88 -2.11 -6.53 -10.00
N SER A 89 -2.75 -5.47 -9.47
CA SER A 89 -3.89 -5.57 -8.56
C SER A 89 -5.05 -6.38 -9.14
N ILE A 90 -5.35 -6.18 -10.43
CA ILE A 90 -6.42 -6.92 -11.12
C ILE A 90 -6.12 -8.42 -11.10
N TYR A 91 -4.89 -8.81 -11.44
CA TYR A 91 -4.49 -10.22 -11.39
C TYR A 91 -4.55 -10.80 -9.98
N CYS A 92 -4.07 -10.07 -8.97
CA CYS A 92 -4.20 -10.48 -7.57
C CYS A 92 -5.65 -10.65 -7.14
N GLY A 93 -6.53 -9.74 -7.55
CA GLY A 93 -7.96 -9.79 -7.24
C GLY A 93 -8.61 -11.07 -7.74
N ILE A 94 -8.29 -11.46 -8.98
CA ILE A 94 -8.77 -12.71 -9.59
C ILE A 94 -8.20 -13.92 -8.83
N SER A 95 -6.88 -13.94 -8.56
CA SER A 95 -6.22 -15.11 -7.95
C SER A 95 -6.46 -15.29 -6.45
N ILE A 96 -6.93 -14.25 -5.73
CA ILE A 96 -7.26 -14.37 -4.30
C ILE A 96 -8.73 -14.73 -4.12
N ALA A 97 -9.60 -14.30 -5.03
CA ALA A 97 -11.03 -14.59 -4.98
C ALA A 97 -11.38 -16.03 -5.40
N HIS A 98 -10.48 -16.74 -6.09
CA HIS A 98 -10.63 -18.11 -6.59
C HIS A 98 -9.47 -18.99 -6.17
#